data_AF-A0A972KZ71-F1
#
_entry.id   AF-A0A972KZ71-F1
#
_cell.length_a   1.000
_cell.length_b   1.000
_cell.length_c   1.000
_cell.angle_alpha   90.00
_cell.angle_beta   90.00
_cell.angle_gamma   90.00
#
_symmetry.space_group_name_H-M   'P 1'
#
loop_
_entity.id
_entity.type
_entity.pdbx_description
1 polymer ?
#
loop_
_entity_poly.entity_id
_entity_poly.type
_entity_poly.pdbx_seq_one_letter_code
_entity_poly.pdbx_strand_id
1 'polypeptide(L)' 'MPLRDAFVKAADSGEAVQMKEYMKNKFEFFGLRSSLRKDNYKQHKTNPALLVEIIDRYSLSGLSRLEALKWMLS' A
#
# COMPACT_ATOMS: atom_id res chain seq x y z
N MET A 1 -7.05 -0.52 11.57
CA MET A 1 -5.59 -0.34 11.48
C MET A 1 -5.24 0.13 10.07
N PRO A 2 -4.51 1.23 9.90
CA PRO A 2 -4.03 1.69 8.60
C PRO A 2 -3.20 0.61 7.87
N LEU A 3 -3.29 0.57 6.54
CA LEU A 3 -2.58 -0.42 5.70
C LEU A 3 -1.08 -0.44 5.98
N ARG A 4 -0.46 0.74 6.11
CA ARG A 4 0.98 0.87 6.41
C ARG A 4 1.36 0.18 7.72
N ASP A 5 0.56 0.32 8.76
CA ASP A 5 0.88 -0.23 10.08
C ASP A 5 0.77 -1.75 10.09
N ALA A 6 -0.17 -2.31 9.32
CA ALA A 6 -0.27 -3.75 9.12
C ALA A 6 0.99 -4.31 8.42
N PHE A 7 1.51 -3.57 7.43
CA PHE A 7 2.74 -3.94 6.71
C PHE A 7 3.97 -3.85 7.59
N VAL A 8 4.07 -2.81 8.43
CA VAL A 8 5.15 -2.67 9.41
C VAL A 8 5.11 -3.81 10.44
N LYS A 9 3.92 -4.16 10.93
CA LYS A 9 3.75 -5.24 11.91
C LYS A 9 4.09 -6.61 11.35
N ALA A 10 3.82 -6.85 10.07
CA ALA A 10 4.10 -8.11 9.38
C ALA A 10 5.51 -8.14 8.74
N ALA A 11 6.31 -7.08 8.90
CA ALA A 11 7.57 -6.95 8.20
C ALA A 11 8.60 -8.01 8.62
N ASP A 12 9.40 -8.46 7.65
CA ASP A 12 10.50 -9.40 7.84
C ASP A 12 11.80 -8.78 7.29
N SER A 13 12.75 -8.48 8.18
CA SER A 13 14.01 -7.85 7.80
C SER A 13 14.92 -8.76 6.98
N GLY A 14 14.85 -10.08 7.15
CA GLY A 14 15.68 -11.04 6.41
C GLY A 14 15.25 -11.13 4.94
N GLU A 15 13.95 -11.25 4.71
CA GLU A 15 13.36 -11.21 3.37
C GLU A 15 13.52 -9.82 2.73
N ALA A 16 13.41 -8.75 3.51
CA ALA A 16 13.59 -7.38 3.01
C ALA A 16 14.98 -7.14 2.40
N VAL A 17 16.04 -7.64 3.05
CA VAL A 17 17.42 -7.53 2.54
C VAL A 17 17.57 -8.26 1.20
N GLN A 18 17.06 -9.49 1.10
CA GLN A 18 17.13 -10.28 -0.13
C GLN A 18 16.36 -9.61 -1.28
N MET A 19 15.16 -9.10 -1.00
CA MET A 19 14.35 -8.38 -2.00
C MET A 19 15.02 -7.07 -2.45
N LYS A 20 15.64 -6.35 -1.51
CA LYS A 20 16.38 -5.12 -1.78
C LYS A 20 17.59 -5.40 -2.67
N GLU A 21 18.34 -6.45 -2.38
CA GLU A 21 19.48 -6.87 -3.19
C GLU A 21 19.06 -7.30 -4.61
N TYR A 22 18.02 -8.13 -4.72
CA TYR A 22 17.42 -8.51 -6.01
C TYR A 22 17.03 -7.28 -6.85
N MET A 23 16.49 -6.25 -6.21
CA MET A 23 16.09 -4.99 -6.84
C MET A 23 17.22 -3.97 -6.95
N LYS A 24 18.48 -4.38 -6.73
CA LYS A 24 19.68 -3.54 -6.82
C LYS A 24 19.58 -2.27 -5.97
N ASN A 25 19.01 -2.40 -4.76
CA ASN A 25 18.83 -1.31 -3.80
C ASN A 25 18.00 -0.12 -4.31
N LYS A 26 17.15 -0.31 -5.34
CA LYS A 26 16.33 0.77 -5.89
C LYS A 26 15.14 1.16 -5.00
N PHE A 27 14.71 0.26 -4.12
CA PHE A 27 13.53 0.43 -3.29
C PHE A 27 13.74 -0.15 -1.90
N GLU A 28 13.05 0.41 -0.91
CA GLU A 28 12.94 -0.18 0.43
C GLU A 28 11.82 -1.22 0.47
N PHE A 29 12.05 -2.32 1.18
CA PHE A 29 11.11 -3.43 1.26
C PHE A 29 10.73 -3.73 2.71
N PHE A 30 9.47 -4.08 2.94
CA PHE A 30 9.00 -4.64 4.20
C PHE A 30 9.26 -6.16 4.33
N GLY A 31 9.80 -6.82 3.29
CA GLY A 31 10.06 -8.27 3.30
C GLY A 31 8.82 -9.16 3.15
N LEU A 32 7.71 -8.59 2.65
CA LEU A 32 6.45 -9.32 2.52
C LEU A 32 6.36 -10.12 1.21
N ARG A 33 6.22 -11.44 1.34
CA ARG A 33 5.93 -12.33 0.21
C ARG A 33 4.59 -11.97 -0.46
N SER A 34 4.47 -12.32 -1.74
CA SER A 34 3.36 -11.90 -2.61
C SER A 34 1.97 -12.28 -2.06
N SER A 35 1.82 -13.48 -1.51
CA SER A 35 0.57 -13.96 -0.88
C SER A 35 0.18 -13.14 0.34
N LEU A 36 1.08 -13.04 1.32
CA LEU A 36 0.83 -12.30 2.57
C LEU A 36 0.52 -10.83 2.30
N ARG A 37 1.20 -10.22 1.33
CA ARG A 37 0.95 -8.84 0.91
C ARG A 37 -0.45 -8.66 0.31
N LYS A 38 -0.89 -9.59 -0.54
CA LYS A 38 -2.24 -9.58 -1.12
C LYS A 38 -3.32 -9.76 -0.06
N ASP A 39 -3.09 -10.61 0.93
CA ASP A 39 -4.05 -10.85 1.99
C ASP A 39 -4.16 -9.65 2.93
N ASN A 40 -3.04 -9.03 3.30
CA ASN A 40 -3.05 -7.74 4.01
C ASN A 40 -3.75 -6.66 3.17
N TYR A 41 -3.49 -6.58 1.87
CA TYR A 41 -4.19 -5.65 0.98
C TYR A 41 -5.69 -5.89 0.93
N LYS A 42 -6.16 -7.14 0.93
CA LYS A 42 -7.59 -7.48 0.92
C LYS A 42 -8.25 -7.14 2.25
N GLN A 43 -7.61 -7.49 3.36
CA GLN A 43 -8.09 -7.20 4.72
C GLN A 43 -8.16 -5.71 5.02
N HIS A 44 -7.27 -4.94 4.40
CA HIS A 44 -7.21 -3.49 4.54
C HIS A 44 -7.65 -2.77 3.26
N LYS A 45 -8.33 -3.47 2.32
CA LYS A 45 -8.88 -2.88 1.09
C LYS A 45 -9.87 -1.81 1.55
N THR A 46 -9.59 -0.60 1.14
CA THR A 46 -9.95 0.61 1.87
C THR A 46 -11.44 0.73 2.17
N ASN A 47 -11.78 1.25 3.36
CA ASN A 47 -13.09 1.86 3.58
C ASN A 47 -13.21 3.06 2.62
N PRO A 48 -14.12 3.04 1.63
CA PRO A 48 -14.24 4.10 0.62
C PRO A 48 -14.39 5.49 1.25
N ALA A 49 -15.05 5.57 2.40
CA ALA A 49 -15.26 6.81 3.13
C ALA A 49 -13.96 7.46 3.61
N LEU A 50 -13.00 6.67 4.09
CA LEU A 50 -11.71 7.18 4.58
C LEU A 50 -10.86 7.77 3.44
N LEU A 51 -11.01 7.24 2.22
CA LEU A 51 -10.28 7.70 1.06
C LEU A 51 -10.86 8.97 0.45
N VAL A 52 -12.19 9.12 0.43
CA VAL A 52 -12.82 10.40 0.08
C VAL A 52 -12.32 11.50 1.02
N GLU A 53 -12.27 11.21 2.32
CA GLU A 53 -11.77 12.16 3.32
C GLU A 53 -10.29 12.52 3.12
N ILE A 54 -9.44 11.56 2.77
CA ILE A 54 -8.02 11.79 2.48
C ILE A 54 -7.85 12.59 1.17
N ILE A 55 -8.56 12.22 0.11
CA ILE A 55 -8.52 12.91 -1.19
C ILE A 55 -8.94 14.37 -1.02
N ASP A 56 -10.02 14.61 -0.28
CA ASP A 56 -10.52 15.95 -0.02
C ASP A 56 -9.54 16.73 0.89
N ARG A 57 -8.92 16.08 1.88
CA ARG A 57 -7.92 16.69 2.79
C ARG A 57 -6.64 17.13 2.09
N TYR A 58 -6.15 16.37 1.11
CA TYR A 58 -4.90 16.67 0.40
C TYR A 58 -5.11 17.53 -0.87
N SER A 59 -6.34 17.99 -1.15
CA SER A 59 -6.65 18.85 -2.31
C SER A 59 -6.07 18.35 -3.64
N LEU A 60 -6.19 17.04 -3.89
CA LEU A 60 -5.67 16.45 -5.12
C LEU A 60 -6.41 17.02 -6.34
N SER A 61 -5.66 17.40 -7.38
CA SER A 61 -6.22 17.93 -8.62
C SER A 61 -7.14 16.91 -9.30
N GLY A 62 -8.13 17.38 -10.06
CA GLY A 62 -9.25 16.57 -10.55
C GLY A 62 -8.87 15.27 -11.28
N LEU A 63 -7.75 15.26 -12.01
CA LEU A 63 -7.23 14.07 -12.71
C LEU A 63 -6.67 13.01 -11.75
N SER A 64 -5.90 13.43 -10.73
CA SER A 64 -5.36 12.53 -9.72
C SER A 64 -6.47 11.92 -8.85
N ARG A 65 -7.53 12.70 -8.59
CA ARG A 65 -8.75 12.22 -7.89
C ARG A 65 -9.51 11.17 -8.70
N LEU A 66 -9.74 11.42 -9.99
CA LEU A 66 -10.45 10.52 -10.90
C LEU A 66 -9.73 9.17 -11.06
N GLU A 67 -8.42 9.20 -11.28
CA GLU A 67 -7.64 7.97 -11.38
C GLU A 67 -7.65 7.21 -10.04
N ALA A 68 -7.41 7.86 -8.90
CA ALA A 68 -7.44 7.19 -7.59
C ALA A 68 -8.78 6.48 -7.29
N LEU A 69 -9.91 7.06 -7.69
CA LEU A 69 -11.24 6.46 -7.50
C LEU A 69 -11.50 5.29 -8.47
N LYS A 70 -11.04 5.41 -9.72
CA LYS A 70 -11.24 4.43 -10.79
C LYS A 70 -10.60 3.07 -10.48
N TRP A 71 -9.37 3.05 -9.98
CA TRP A 71 -8.64 1.82 -9.63
C TRP A 71 -9.21 1.07 -8.42
N MET A 72 -10.14 1.68 -7.67
CA MET A 72 -10.76 1.06 -6.49
C MET A 72 -12.15 0.46 -6.74
N LEU A 73 -12.87 0.97 -7.74
CA LEU A 73 -14.20 0.48 -8.13
C LEU A 73 -14.14 -0.61 -9.22
N SER A 74 -12.93 -0.93 -9.71
CA SER A 74 -12.65 -2.03 -10.64
C SER A 74 -12.12 -3.27 -9.92
#